data_AF-A0A953N088-F1
#
_entry.id   AF-A0A953N088-F1
#
_cell.length_a   1.000
_cell.length_b   1.000
_cell.length_c   1.000
_cell.angle_alpha   90.00
_cell.angle_beta   90.00
_cell.angle_gamma   90.00
#
_symmetry.space_group_name_H-M   'P 1'
#
loop_
_entity.id
_entity.type
_entity.pdbx_description
1 polymer ?
#
loop_
_entity_poly.entity_id
_entity_poly.type
_entity_poly.pdbx_seq_one_letter_code
_entity_poly.pdbx_strand_id
1 'polypeptide(L)'
;MSSAVMLGISYAWHGLALTDISDLRVDPWLYLGLSSLAYLCIGLILTLTIHFLIAREWLSLKTAFQLKAMLVGGGVGVLVYLVMLLSGLSFASHGIEHVVVDLIWQIIEQGIGGLMVSLGIIYDLHRRFMEAERAH
;
A
#
# COMPACT_ATOMS: atom_id res chain seq x y z
N MET A 1 -10.13 -1.18 -2.24
CA MET A 1 -9.95 -1.14 -0.77
C MET A 1 -8.52 -0.79 -0.37
N SER A 2 -7.51 -1.58 -0.81
CA SER A 2 -6.09 -1.32 -0.50
C SER A 2 -5.65 0.13 -0.80
N SER A 3 -5.89 0.62 -2.02
CA SER A 3 -5.55 2.00 -2.41
C SER A 3 -6.17 3.08 -1.52
N ALA A 4 -7.44 2.92 -1.15
CA ALA A 4 -8.14 3.90 -0.32
C ALA A 4 -7.58 3.93 1.11
N VAL A 5 -7.24 2.76 1.66
CA VAL A 5 -6.62 2.66 3.00
C VAL A 5 -5.22 3.26 2.99
N MET A 6 -4.38 2.91 2.01
CA MET A 6 -3.04 3.47 1.90
C MET A 6 -3.08 4.99 1.70
N LEU A 7 -3.91 5.49 0.79
CA LEU A 7 -4.08 6.93 0.58
C LEU A 7 -4.57 7.64 1.84
N GLY A 8 -5.53 7.06 2.56
CA GLY A 8 -6.05 7.63 3.80
C GLY A 8 -4.99 7.72 4.91
N ILE A 9 -4.18 6.67 5.06
CA ILE A 9 -3.09 6.63 6.04
C ILE A 9 -1.96 7.59 5.64
N SER A 10 -1.61 7.65 4.35
CA SER A 10 -0.65 8.61 3.79
C SER A 10 -1.08 10.06 4.05
N TYR A 11 -2.35 10.38 3.77
CA TYR A 11 -2.90 11.70 4.04
C TYR A 11 -2.92 12.02 5.53
N ALA A 12 -3.22 11.06 6.41
CA ALA A 12 -3.15 11.28 7.85
C ALA A 12 -1.71 11.58 8.31
N TRP A 13 -0.72 10.90 7.73
CA TRP A 13 0.69 11.12 8.05
C TRP A 13 1.19 12.48 7.58
N HIS A 14 1.08 12.75 6.28
CA HIS A 14 1.58 13.97 5.67
C HIS A 14 0.71 15.20 6.02
N GLY A 15 -0.62 15.03 6.03
CA GLY A 15 -1.56 16.13 6.28
C GLY A 15 -1.78 16.47 7.75
N LEU A 16 -1.75 15.49 8.67
CA LEU A 16 -2.07 15.72 10.08
C LEU A 16 -0.87 15.58 11.02
N ALA A 17 -0.01 14.58 10.81
CA ALA A 17 1.11 14.33 11.72
C ALA A 17 2.32 15.23 11.41
N LEU A 18 2.71 15.31 10.14
CA LEU A 18 3.83 16.14 9.68
C LEU A 18 3.39 17.53 9.24
N THR A 19 2.14 17.66 8.79
CA THR A 19 1.58 18.91 8.20
C THR A 19 2.41 19.44 7.02
N ASP A 20 3.19 18.57 6.36
CA ASP A 20 4.09 18.95 5.25
C ASP A 20 3.34 19.25 3.95
N ILE A 21 2.06 18.88 3.86
CA ILE A 21 1.16 19.23 2.75
C ILE A 21 1.02 20.76 2.59
N SER A 22 1.12 21.55 3.67
CA SER A 22 1.04 23.02 3.56
C SER A 22 2.27 23.65 2.91
N ASP A 23 3.40 22.94 2.90
CA ASP A 23 4.66 23.41 2.34
C ASP A 23 4.82 23.02 0.86
N LEU A 24 3.84 22.29 0.31
CA LEU A 24 3.80 21.94 -1.10
C LEU A 24 3.67 23.20 -1.96
N ARG A 25 4.59 23.32 -2.93
CA ARG A 25 4.54 24.38 -3.96
C ARG A 25 3.47 24.15 -5.03
N VAL A 26 2.76 23.03 -4.94
CA VAL A 26 1.79 22.55 -5.93
C VAL A 26 0.39 22.74 -5.38
N ASP A 27 -0.59 22.99 -6.25
CA ASP A 27 -1.99 23.06 -5.85
C ASP A 27 -2.42 21.78 -5.08
N PRO A 28 -3.02 21.91 -3.88
CA PRO A 28 -3.38 20.76 -3.06
C PRO A 28 -4.33 19.76 -3.75
N TRP A 29 -5.23 20.23 -4.60
CA TRP A 29 -6.15 19.35 -5.34
C TRP A 29 -5.42 18.58 -6.42
N LEU A 30 -4.46 19.21 -7.11
CA LEU A 30 -3.59 18.53 -8.06
C LEU A 30 -2.73 17.46 -7.36
N TYR A 31 -2.15 17.77 -6.20
CA TYR A 31 -1.42 16.79 -5.39
C TYR A 31 -2.31 15.60 -5.01
N LEU A 32 -3.50 15.86 -4.43
CA LEU A 32 -4.43 14.81 -4.04
C LEU A 32 -4.89 13.95 -5.23
N GLY A 33 -5.12 14.57 -6.40
CA GLY A 33 -5.47 13.86 -7.63
C GLY A 33 -4.36 12.92 -8.11
N LEU A 34 -3.12 13.42 -8.18
CA LEU A 34 -1.95 12.63 -8.59
C LEU A 34 -1.64 11.52 -7.59
N SER A 35 -1.68 11.81 -6.28
CA SER A 35 -1.51 10.81 -5.23
C SER A 35 -2.58 9.74 -5.31
N SER A 36 -3.85 10.11 -5.52
CA SER A 36 -4.93 9.14 -5.71
C SER A 36 -4.66 8.19 -6.87
N LEU A 37 -4.20 8.71 -8.01
CA LEU A 37 -3.81 7.90 -9.16
C LEU A 37 -2.62 6.98 -8.85
N ALA A 38 -1.60 7.48 -8.16
CA ALA A 38 -0.45 6.70 -7.73
C ALA A 38 -0.86 5.53 -6.82
N TYR A 39 -1.71 5.78 -5.81
CA TYR A 39 -2.20 4.73 -4.90
C TYR A 39 -3.13 3.73 -5.59
N LEU A 40 -3.88 4.12 -6.63
CA LEU A 40 -4.60 3.18 -7.48
C LEU A 40 -3.64 2.24 -8.22
N CYS A 41 -2.57 2.78 -8.82
CA CYS A 41 -1.54 1.98 -9.47
C CYS A 41 -0.82 1.05 -8.50
N ILE A 42 -0.40 1.54 -7.32
CA ILE A 42 0.25 0.73 -6.28
C ILE A 42 -0.69 -0.39 -5.80
N GLY A 43 -1.96 -0.07 -5.53
CA GLY A 43 -2.94 -1.08 -5.11
C GLY A 43 -3.19 -2.14 -6.17
N LEU A 44 -3.20 -1.76 -7.46
CA LEU A 44 -3.29 -2.71 -8.57
C LEU A 44 -2.04 -3.61 -8.64
N ILE A 45 -0.85 -3.03 -8.57
CA ILE A 45 0.43 -3.77 -8.56
C ILE A 45 0.46 -4.77 -7.40
N LEU A 46 0.10 -4.34 -6.19
CA LEU A 46 0.03 -5.22 -5.02
C LEU A 46 -0.96 -6.36 -5.24
N THR A 47 -2.14 -6.06 -5.77
CA THR A 47 -3.17 -7.05 -6.05
C THR A 47 -2.68 -8.09 -7.05
N LEU A 48 -2.13 -7.64 -8.19
CA LEU A 48 -1.59 -8.53 -9.21
C LEU A 48 -0.42 -9.37 -8.69
N THR A 49 0.49 -8.76 -7.92
CA THR A 49 1.63 -9.45 -7.34
C THR A 49 1.20 -10.54 -6.37
N ILE A 50 0.26 -10.25 -5.46
CA ILE A 50 -0.24 -11.25 -4.51
C ILE A 50 -0.96 -12.39 -5.24
N HIS A 51 -1.82 -12.09 -6.22
CA HIS A 51 -2.48 -13.14 -7.02
C HIS A 51 -1.48 -13.99 -7.79
N PHE A 52 -0.47 -13.37 -8.40
CA PHE A 52 0.60 -14.07 -9.11
C PHE A 52 1.40 -14.99 -8.19
N LEU A 53 1.74 -14.52 -6.98
CA LEU A 53 2.46 -15.32 -5.99
C LEU A 53 1.63 -16.48 -5.44
N ILE A 54 0.31 -16.31 -5.28
CA ILE A 54 -0.60 -17.40 -4.94
C ILE A 54 -0.66 -18.42 -6.08
N ALA A 55 -0.78 -17.96 -7.33
CA ALA A 55 -0.84 -18.83 -8.51
C ALA A 55 0.44 -19.65 -8.72
N ARG A 56 1.59 -19.15 -8.26
CA ARG A 56 2.88 -19.87 -8.26
C ARG A 56 3.12 -20.70 -7.00
N GLU A 57 2.15 -20.80 -6.10
CA GLU A 57 2.24 -21.47 -4.80
C GLU A 57 3.34 -20.91 -3.86
N TRP A 58 3.90 -19.73 -4.18
CA TRP A 58 4.87 -19.04 -3.31
C TRP A 58 4.16 -18.42 -2.08
N LEU A 59 2.89 -18.04 -2.24
CA LEU A 59 2.01 -17.59 -1.18
C LEU A 59 0.92 -18.62 -0.91
N SER A 60 1.04 -19.34 0.21
CA SER A 60 -0.02 -20.25 0.67
C SER A 60 -1.12 -19.48 1.40
N LEU A 61 -2.38 -19.75 1.03
CA LEU A 61 -3.57 -19.26 1.72
C LEU A 61 -3.77 -19.89 3.10
N LYS A 62 -3.13 -21.04 3.37
CA LYS A 62 -3.35 -21.83 4.59
C LYS A 62 -2.45 -21.43 5.76
N THR A 63 -1.35 -20.72 5.50
CA THR A 63 -0.32 -20.47 6.52
C THR A 63 0.18 -19.04 6.47
N ALA A 64 -0.17 -18.27 7.52
CA ALA A 64 0.27 -16.89 7.73
C ALA A 64 0.06 -15.99 6.50
N PHE A 65 -1.03 -16.20 5.76
CA PHE A 65 -1.29 -15.52 4.49
C PHE A 65 -1.28 -14.00 4.63
N GLN A 66 -1.96 -13.46 5.65
CA GLN A 66 -1.98 -12.02 5.91
C GLN A 66 -0.58 -11.46 6.17
N LEU A 67 0.21 -12.11 7.05
CA LEU A 67 1.57 -11.67 7.37
C LEU A 67 2.48 -11.70 6.14
N LYS A 68 2.41 -12.78 5.35
CA LYS A 68 3.21 -12.87 4.12
C LYS A 68 2.78 -11.84 3.08
N ALA A 69 1.48 -11.55 2.96
CA ALA A 69 0.98 -10.48 2.11
C ALA A 69 1.45 -9.09 2.59
N MET A 70 1.51 -8.86 3.91
CA MET A 70 2.13 -7.66 4.48
C MET A 70 3.63 -7.56 4.14
N LEU A 71 4.37 -8.67 4.19
CA LEU A 71 5.80 -8.67 3.83
C LEU A 71 6.01 -8.35 2.34
N VAL A 72 5.19 -8.91 1.45
CA VAL A 72 5.18 -8.53 0.02
C VAL A 72 4.85 -7.05 -0.14
N GLY A 73 3.85 -6.57 0.60
CA GLY A 73 3.50 -5.16 0.68
C GLY A 73 4.67 -4.28 1.08
N GLY A 74 5.35 -4.59 2.19
CA GLY A 74 6.52 -3.86 2.65
C GLY A 74 7.67 -3.89 1.65
N GLY A 75 7.89 -5.00 0.95
CA GLY A 75 8.86 -5.08 -0.16
C GLY A 75 8.53 -4.13 -1.31
N VAL A 76 7.26 -4.00 -1.69
CA VAL A 76 6.81 -2.99 -2.66
C VAL A 76 6.98 -1.58 -2.10
N GLY A 77 6.76 -1.38 -0.80
CA GLY A 77 7.05 -0.12 -0.08
C GLY A 77 8.47 0.36 -0.25
N VAL A 78 9.45 -0.54 -0.16
CA VAL A 78 10.86 -0.20 -0.44
C VAL A 78 11.04 0.29 -1.88
N LEU A 79 10.39 -0.35 -2.86
CA LEU A 79 10.46 0.09 -4.26
C LEU A 79 9.81 1.46 -4.47
N VAL A 80 8.65 1.70 -3.85
CA VAL A 80 7.98 3.01 -3.89
C VAL A 80 8.86 4.09 -3.29
N TYR A 81 9.47 3.82 -2.14
CA TYR A 81 10.42 4.73 -1.51
C TYR A 81 11.59 5.09 -2.44
N LEU A 82 12.21 4.09 -3.09
CA LEU A 82 13.31 4.33 -4.04
C LEU A 82 12.87 5.21 -5.21
N VAL A 83 11.66 5.02 -5.74
CA VAL A 83 11.10 5.87 -6.81
C VAL A 83 10.93 7.32 -6.32
N MET A 84 10.40 7.52 -5.11
CA MET A 84 10.23 8.87 -4.54
C MET A 84 11.57 9.55 -4.27
N LEU A 85 12.54 8.80 -3.74
CA LEU A 85 13.90 9.28 -3.50
C LEU A 85 14.57 9.72 -4.80
N LEU A 86 14.49 8.92 -5.86
CA LEU A 86 15.05 9.25 -7.18
C LEU A 86 14.32 10.41 -7.86
N SER A 87 13.03 10.59 -7.59
CA SER A 87 12.23 11.68 -8.15
C SER A 87 12.48 13.03 -7.47
N GLY A 88 13.26 13.06 -6.38
CA GLY A 88 13.48 14.28 -5.59
C GLY A 88 12.22 14.77 -4.87
N LEU A 89 11.18 13.95 -4.79
CA LEU A 89 9.93 14.21 -4.06
C LEU A 89 10.01 13.80 -2.58
N SER A 90 11.20 13.38 -2.12
CA SER A 90 11.40 13.10 -0.71
C SER A 90 11.27 14.40 0.07
N PHE A 91 10.39 14.38 1.08
CA PHE A 91 10.24 15.45 2.06
C PHE A 91 11.44 15.56 3.01
N ALA A 92 12.52 14.81 2.76
CA ALA A 92 13.76 14.86 3.53
C ALA A 92 14.45 16.22 3.37
N SER A 93 14.12 17.14 4.27
CA SER A 93 15.01 18.23 4.63
C SER A 93 16.31 17.60 5.12
N HIS A 94 17.41 17.85 4.39
CA HIS A 94 18.84 17.52 4.60
C HIS A 94 19.36 16.59 5.74
N GLY A 95 18.61 15.58 6.20
CA GLY A 95 18.98 14.69 7.30
C GLY A 95 18.68 13.21 7.01
N ILE A 96 19.63 12.33 7.37
CA ILE A 96 19.50 10.86 7.26
C ILE A 96 18.31 10.34 8.08
N GLU A 97 17.94 11.03 9.17
CA GLU A 97 16.78 10.70 9.99
C GLU A 97 15.46 10.71 9.20
N HIS A 98 15.23 11.72 8.36
CA HIS A 98 14.02 11.81 7.55
C HIS A 98 13.97 10.69 6.50
N VAL A 99 15.12 10.35 5.91
CA VAL A 99 15.25 9.22 4.96
C VAL A 99 14.82 7.91 5.61
N VAL A 100 15.28 7.63 6.83
CA VAL A 100 14.95 6.40 7.55
C VAL A 100 13.47 6.37 7.94
N VAL A 101 12.93 7.47 8.45
CA VAL A 101 11.51 7.58 8.82
C VAL A 101 10.61 7.37 7.61
N ASP A 102 10.91 8.03 6.49
CA ASP A 102 10.14 7.88 5.25
C ASP A 102 10.20 6.46 4.71
N LEU A 103 11.36 5.80 4.73
CA LEU A 103 11.50 4.41 4.31
C LEU A 103 10.68 3.46 5.19
N ILE A 104 10.77 3.61 6.51
CA ILE A 104 9.98 2.81 7.45
C ILE A 104 8.50 3.03 7.21
N TRP A 105 8.09 4.29 6.98
CA TRP A 105 6.71 4.63 6.68
C TRP A 105 6.22 3.94 5.41
N GLN A 106 6.99 3.98 4.32
CA GLN A 106 6.67 3.29 3.08
C GLN A 106 6.62 1.76 3.26
N ILE A 107 7.42 1.16 4.15
CA ILE A 107 7.30 -0.27 4.44
C ILE A 107 5.98 -0.57 5.16
N ILE A 108 5.62 0.25 6.15
CA ILE A 108 4.39 0.06 6.95
C ILE A 108 3.15 0.28 6.11
N GLU A 109 3.09 1.39 5.37
CA GLU A 109 1.92 1.78 4.59
C GLU A 109 1.60 0.74 3.50
N GLN A 110 2.59 0.33 2.71
CA GLN A 110 2.39 -0.64 1.64
C GLN A 110 2.24 -2.05 2.23
N GLY A 111 2.80 -2.32 3.41
CA GLY A 111 2.50 -3.51 4.21
C GLY A 111 1.03 -3.61 4.60
N ILE A 112 0.43 -2.52 5.10
CA ILE A 112 -1.01 -2.42 5.35
C ILE A 112 -1.79 -2.56 4.03
N GLY A 113 -1.29 -1.99 2.94
CA GLY A 113 -1.83 -2.21 1.60
C GLY A 113 -1.93 -3.70 1.23
N GLY A 114 -0.86 -4.46 1.48
CA GLY A 114 -0.82 -5.91 1.28
C GLY A 114 -1.79 -6.68 2.18
N LEU A 115 -1.91 -6.28 3.45
CA LEU A 115 -2.92 -6.81 4.36
C LEU A 115 -4.33 -6.62 3.79
N MET A 116 -4.67 -5.42 3.32
CA MET A 116 -5.99 -5.13 2.76
C MET A 116 -6.31 -5.96 1.52
N VAL A 117 -5.30 -6.24 0.67
CA VAL A 117 -5.48 -7.18 -0.46
C VAL A 117 -5.78 -8.58 0.05
N SER A 118 -5.03 -9.07 1.05
CA SER A 118 -5.25 -10.42 1.61
C SER A 118 -6.64 -10.58 2.22
N LEU A 119 -7.14 -9.55 2.94
CA LEU A 119 -8.49 -9.54 3.49
C LEU A 119 -9.56 -9.53 2.41
N GLY A 120 -9.33 -8.78 1.32
CA GLY A 120 -10.22 -8.78 0.16
C GLY A 120 -10.32 -10.15 -0.50
N ILE A 121 -9.20 -10.86 -0.64
CA ILE A 121 -9.16 -12.23 -1.20
C ILE A 121 -9.90 -13.21 -0.28
N ILE A 122 -9.67 -13.15 1.03
CA ILE A 122 -10.36 -14.01 2.01
C ILE A 122 -11.87 -13.76 1.96
N TYR A 123 -12.29 -12.49 1.88
CA TYR A 123 -13.69 -12.12 1.80
C TYR A 123 -14.36 -12.65 0.53
N ASP A 124 -13.72 -12.51 -0.64
CA ASP A 124 -14.23 -13.05 -1.91
C ASP A 124 -14.35 -14.58 -1.85
N LEU A 125 -13.34 -15.28 -1.31
CA LEU A 125 -13.38 -16.73 -1.14
C LEU A 125 -14.51 -17.18 -0.21
N HIS A 126 -14.67 -16.51 0.94
CA HIS A 126 -15.74 -16.81 1.88
C HIS A 126 -17.11 -16.59 1.26
N ARG A 127 -17.30 -15.48 0.54
CA ARG A 127 -18.56 -15.18 -0.15
C ARG A 127 -18.92 -16.25 -1.17
N ARG A 128 -17.97 -16.66 -2.02
CA ARG A 128 -18.19 -17.71 -3.02
C ARG A 128 -18.55 -19.06 -2.39
N PHE A 129 -17.93 -19.39 -1.27
CA PHE A 129 -18.26 -20.60 -0.52
C PHE A 129 -19.71 -20.58 -0.02
N MET A 130 -20.14 -19.48 0.60
CA MET A 130 -21.53 -19.34 1.08
C MET A 130 -22.56 -19.36 -0.05
N GLU A 131 -22.22 -18.80 -1.22
CA GLU A 131 -23.08 -18.84 -2.41
C GLU A 131 -23.21 -20.27 -2.95
N ALA A 132 -22.15 -21.08 -2.92
CA ALA A 132 -22.19 -22.48 -3.31
C ALA A 132 -23.02 -23.34 -2.35
N GLU A 133 -22.92 -23.13 -1.04
CA GLU A 133 -23.72 -23.87 -0.04
C GLU A 133 -25.22 -23.60 -0.18
N ARG A 134 -25.63 -22.38 -0.55
CA ARG A 134 -27.06 -22.04 -0.74
C ARG A 134 -27.67 -22.63 -2.01
N ALA A 135 -26.84 -23.05 -2.96
CA ALA A 135 -27.28 -23.65 -4.22
C ALA A 135 -27.51 -25.17 -4.11
N HIS A 136 -27.14 -25.78 -2.98
CA HIS A 136 -27.37 -27.18 -2.63
C HIS A 136 -28.57 -27.32 -1.69
#